data_AF-F6GWE0-F1
#
_entry.id   AF-F6GWE0-F1
#
_cell.length_a   1.000
_cell.length_b   1.000
_cell.length_c   1.000
_cell.angle_alpha   90.00
_cell.angle_beta   90.00
_cell.angle_gamma   90.00
#
_symmetry.space_group_name_H-M   'P 1'
#
loop_
_entity.id
_entity.type
_entity.pdbx_description
1 polymer ?
#
loop_
_entity_poly.entity_id
_entity_poly.type
_entity_poly.pdbx_seq_one_letter_code
_entity_poly.pdbx_strand_id
1 'polypeptide(L)'
;MATSFHAQAVKSLNKSSGRKRFVFKNFSQRLEEIEIDVFRSLDPLKTEPSEGSSFFRDCLVQWRELNTAEDFISFYEEMMPLVQTLPQVLLHKELIISKVLARLEMTARLSLEPMLRLIGALSRDLLEDFFPFLQRVVGSLVSLLKSGADREPEIIEQRQVAITFKSLSKAQRNGL
;
A
#
# COMPACT_ATOMS: atom_id res chain seq x y z
N MET A 1 -4.76 -36.26 -40.49
CA MET A 1 -5.50 -35.93 -39.25
C MET A 1 -4.54 -35.27 -38.30
N ALA A 2 -4.80 -34.02 -37.89
CA ALA A 2 -3.93 -33.32 -36.95
C ALA A 2 -4.23 -33.82 -35.53
N THR A 3 -3.24 -34.46 -34.88
CA THR A 3 -3.33 -34.98 -33.51
C THR A 3 -3.24 -33.85 -32.48
N SER A 4 -3.91 -34.01 -31.33
CA SER A 4 -3.97 -33.01 -30.24
C SER A 4 -2.60 -32.58 -29.68
N PHE A 5 -1.54 -33.34 -29.96
CA PHE A 5 -0.16 -33.01 -29.61
C PHE A 5 0.36 -31.71 -30.23
N HIS A 6 -0.19 -31.28 -31.37
CA HIS A 6 0.20 -30.00 -32.00
C HIS A 6 -0.50 -28.76 -31.40
N ALA A 7 -1.50 -28.96 -30.53
CA ALA A 7 -2.24 -27.85 -29.92
C ALA A 7 -1.56 -27.23 -28.69
N GLN A 8 -0.44 -27.79 -28.23
CA GLN A 8 0.30 -27.33 -27.04
C GLN A 8 1.49 -26.41 -27.36
N ALA A 9 1.47 -25.70 -28.48
CA ALA A 9 2.29 -24.50 -28.63
C ALA A 9 1.67 -23.38 -27.80
N VAL A 10 1.80 -23.46 -26.47
CA VAL A 10 1.50 -22.36 -25.55
C VAL A 10 2.28 -21.16 -26.08
N LYS A 11 1.58 -20.06 -26.39
CA LYS A 11 2.21 -18.78 -26.78
C LYS A 11 3.11 -18.32 -25.63
N SER A 12 4.34 -18.80 -25.60
CA SER A 12 5.34 -18.40 -24.61
C SER A 12 5.83 -17.00 -24.93
N LEU A 13 5.91 -16.16 -23.89
CA LEU A 13 6.34 -14.77 -24.02
C LEU A 13 7.77 -14.71 -24.57
N ASN A 14 8.02 -13.81 -25.52
CA ASN A 14 9.38 -13.53 -25.97
C ASN A 14 10.15 -12.81 -24.85
N LYS A 15 10.98 -13.55 -24.10
CA LYS A 15 11.85 -13.02 -23.04
C LYS A 15 13.20 -12.47 -23.56
N SER A 16 13.42 -12.44 -24.88
CA SER A 16 14.66 -11.90 -25.44
C SER A 16 14.76 -10.38 -25.23
N SER A 17 15.97 -9.90 -24.99
CA SER A 17 16.34 -8.49 -24.86
C SER A 17 16.28 -7.75 -26.22
N GLY A 18 15.17 -7.88 -26.94
CA GLY A 18 14.97 -7.24 -28.25
C GLY A 18 14.70 -5.74 -28.16
N ARG A 19 14.70 -5.05 -29.32
CA ARG A 19 14.45 -3.59 -29.47
C ARG A 19 13.15 -3.05 -28.86
N LYS A 20 12.20 -3.89 -28.43
CA LYS A 20 10.90 -3.46 -27.91
C LYS A 20 10.97 -3.32 -26.37
N ARG A 21 11.03 -2.08 -25.89
CA ARG A 21 11.03 -1.74 -24.46
C ARG A 21 9.72 -2.09 -23.74
N PHE A 22 8.58 -2.05 -24.44
CA PHE A 22 7.27 -2.34 -23.86
C PHE A 22 6.67 -3.58 -24.52
N VAL A 23 6.33 -4.59 -23.71
CA VAL A 23 5.72 -5.85 -24.14
C VAL A 23 4.45 -6.07 -23.32
N PHE A 24 3.34 -6.37 -24.00
CA PHE A 24 2.09 -6.71 -23.34
C PHE A 24 2.23 -7.99 -22.53
N LYS A 25 1.77 -7.98 -21.28
CA LYS A 25 1.74 -9.12 -20.37
C LYS A 25 0.33 -9.34 -19.88
N ASN A 26 -0.11 -10.60 -19.85
CA ASN A 26 -1.42 -10.93 -19.31
C ASN A 26 -1.41 -10.91 -17.77
N PHE A 27 -2.59 -10.97 -17.15
CA PHE A 27 -2.76 -10.86 -15.70
C PHE A 27 -1.90 -11.88 -14.92
N SER A 28 -1.99 -13.17 -15.27
CA SER A 28 -1.23 -14.24 -14.62
C SER A 28 0.28 -14.02 -14.73
N GLN A 29 0.76 -13.55 -15.89
CA GLN A 29 2.18 -13.24 -16.11
C GLN A 29 2.64 -12.05 -15.27
N ARG A 30 1.81 -11.02 -15.11
CA ARG A 30 2.12 -9.89 -14.23
C ARG A 30 2.17 -10.34 -12.78
N LEU A 31 1.28 -11.24 -12.37
CA LEU A 31 1.25 -11.80 -11.02
C LEU A 31 2.49 -12.65 -10.73
N GLU A 32 2.92 -13.48 -11.68
CA GLU A 32 4.17 -14.28 -11.57
C GLU A 32 5.43 -13.41 -11.50
N GLU A 33 5.42 -12.22 -12.12
CA GLU A 33 6.51 -11.24 -12.05
C GLU A 33 6.50 -10.37 -10.80
N ILE A 34 5.39 -10.34 -10.06
CA ILE A 34 5.34 -9.72 -8.75
C ILE A 34 6.11 -10.65 -7.80
N GLU A 35 7.43 -10.61 -7.89
CA GLU A 35 8.31 -11.10 -6.86
C GLU A 35 8.21 -10.10 -5.70
N ILE A 36 7.43 -10.46 -4.69
CA ILE A 36 7.28 -9.67 -3.48
C ILE A 36 8.57 -9.84 -2.66
N ASP A 37 9.69 -9.31 -3.16
CA ASP A 37 10.90 -9.16 -2.38
C ASP A 37 10.72 -7.96 -1.44
N VAL A 38 9.96 -8.18 -0.37
CA VAL A 38 9.67 -7.19 0.67
C VAL A 38 10.95 -6.75 1.40
N PHE A 39 12.08 -7.45 1.24
CA PHE A 39 13.34 -7.10 1.89
C PHE A 39 14.22 -6.17 1.02
N ARG A 40 14.08 -6.22 -0.31
CA ARG A 40 14.86 -5.40 -1.26
C ARG A 40 14.06 -4.24 -1.89
N SER A 41 12.73 -4.34 -1.93
CA SER A 41 11.84 -3.35 -2.57
C SER A 41 11.36 -2.22 -1.66
N LEU A 42 11.78 -2.22 -0.39
CA LEU A 42 11.67 -1.03 0.42
C LEU A 42 12.78 -0.09 -0.07
N ASP A 43 12.42 0.98 -0.77
CA ASP A 43 13.22 2.21 -0.63
C ASP A 43 13.54 2.33 0.87
N PRO A 44 14.81 2.52 1.25
CA PRO A 44 15.21 2.45 2.65
C PRO A 44 14.28 3.34 3.46
N LEU A 45 13.34 2.70 4.16
CA LEU A 45 12.32 3.40 4.92
C LEU A 45 13.10 4.26 5.91
N LYS A 46 12.84 5.58 5.90
CA LYS A 46 13.51 6.50 6.82
C LYS A 46 13.53 5.89 8.22
N THR A 47 14.71 5.71 8.78
CA THR A 47 14.89 5.08 10.10
C THR A 47 14.29 5.95 11.20
N GLU A 48 14.36 7.26 11.02
CA GLU A 48 13.81 8.27 11.92
C GLU A 48 12.95 9.29 11.14
N PRO A 49 11.92 9.87 11.78
CA PRO A 49 11.17 10.96 11.19
C PRO A 49 12.03 12.24 11.16
N SER A 50 11.59 13.24 10.41
CA SER A 50 12.14 14.59 10.50
C SER A 50 12.08 15.12 11.95
N GLU A 51 13.05 15.95 12.33
CA GLU A 51 13.19 16.47 13.69
C GLU A 51 11.88 17.16 14.16
N GLY A 52 11.34 16.71 15.30
CA GLY A 52 10.06 17.20 15.84
C GLY A 52 8.79 16.75 15.08
N SER A 53 8.92 15.89 14.08
CA SER A 53 7.82 15.37 13.25
C SER A 53 7.43 13.94 13.67
N SER A 54 6.57 13.30 12.87
CA SER A 54 6.19 11.88 12.98
C SER A 54 6.30 11.19 11.64
N PHE A 55 6.37 9.84 11.61
CA PHE A 55 6.40 9.10 10.35
C PHE A 55 5.14 9.36 9.53
N PHE A 56 3.99 9.46 10.19
CA PHE A 56 2.71 9.75 9.56
C PHE A 56 2.73 11.13 8.90
N ARG A 57 3.21 12.17 9.58
CA ARG A 57 3.28 13.53 9.03
C ARG A 57 4.21 13.60 7.82
N ASP A 58 5.39 13.01 7.93
CA ASP A 58 6.36 13.01 6.83
C ASP A 58 5.79 12.31 5.59
N CYS A 59 5.09 11.18 5.81
CA CYS A 59 4.41 10.44 4.75
C CYS A 59 3.26 11.26 4.14
N LEU A 60 2.48 11.97 4.97
CA LEU A 60 1.37 12.81 4.52
C LEU A 60 1.84 13.97 3.65
N VAL A 61 2.93 14.64 4.03
CA VAL A 61 3.54 15.73 3.25
C VAL A 61 4.11 15.20 1.94
N GLN A 62 4.85 14.08 1.98
CA GLN A 62 5.38 13.45 0.77
C GLN A 62 4.27 13.13 -0.24
N TRP A 63 3.18 12.52 0.22
CA TRP A 63 2.08 12.17 -0.67
C TRP A 63 1.27 13.37 -1.14
N ARG A 64 1.33 14.52 -0.43
CA ARG A 64 0.75 15.77 -0.93
C ARG A 64 1.44 16.29 -2.18
N GLU A 65 2.74 16.05 -2.30
CA GLU A 65 3.54 16.40 -3.49
C GLU A 65 3.32 15.40 -4.64
N LEU A 66 3.10 14.12 -4.31
CA LEU A 66 2.98 13.04 -5.29
C LEU A 66 1.55 12.77 -5.78
N ASN A 67 0.52 13.14 -5.01
CA ASN A 67 -0.87 12.81 -5.31
C ASN A 67 -1.74 14.06 -5.45
N THR A 68 -2.47 14.13 -6.55
CA THR A 68 -3.39 15.24 -6.90
C THR A 68 -4.86 14.82 -6.91
N ALA A 69 -5.19 13.63 -6.43
CA ALA A 69 -6.56 13.15 -6.39
C ALA A 69 -7.37 13.89 -5.31
N GLU A 70 -8.59 14.28 -5.65
CA GLU A 70 -9.49 15.07 -4.78
C GLU A 70 -9.69 14.41 -3.41
N ASP A 71 -9.95 13.09 -3.38
CA ASP A 71 -10.14 12.34 -2.15
C ASP A 71 -8.92 12.41 -1.20
N PHE A 72 -7.70 12.44 -1.75
CA PHE A 72 -6.49 12.59 -0.96
C PHE A 72 -6.30 14.04 -0.50
N ILE A 73 -6.60 15.03 -1.33
CA ILE A 73 -6.49 16.44 -0.98
C ILE A 73 -7.43 16.78 0.17
N SER A 74 -8.69 16.35 0.10
CA SER A 74 -9.65 16.58 1.19
C SER A 74 -9.23 15.85 2.48
N PHE A 75 -8.61 14.67 2.38
CA PHE A 75 -8.05 13.98 3.54
C PHE A 75 -6.88 14.76 4.16
N TYR A 76 -5.98 15.26 3.31
CA TYR A 76 -4.82 16.03 3.74
C TYR A 76 -5.25 17.29 4.51
N GLU A 77 -6.18 18.06 3.97
CA GLU A 77 -6.68 19.29 4.60
C GLU A 77 -7.34 19.02 5.96
N GLU A 78 -8.06 17.90 6.08
CA GLU A 78 -8.69 17.47 7.33
C GLU A 78 -7.67 17.03 8.39
N MET A 79 -6.63 16.30 7.98
CA MET A 79 -5.66 15.69 8.91
C MET A 79 -4.51 16.60 9.31
N MET A 80 -4.03 17.46 8.41
CA MET A 80 -2.86 18.31 8.64
C MET A 80 -2.87 19.08 9.98
N PRO A 81 -3.99 19.69 10.43
CA PRO A 81 -4.02 20.39 11.72
C PRO A 81 -3.86 19.45 12.93
N LEU A 82 -4.19 18.17 12.78
CA LEU A 82 -4.23 17.16 13.86
C LEU A 82 -2.94 16.34 13.98
N VAL A 83 -2.04 16.41 12.99
CA VAL A 83 -0.89 15.49 12.91
C VAL A 83 0.44 16.22 12.82
N GLN A 84 0.55 17.44 13.37
CA GLN A 84 1.77 18.24 13.28
C GLN A 84 2.94 17.64 14.08
N THR A 85 2.65 16.90 15.15
CA THR A 85 3.64 16.28 16.03
C THR A 85 3.21 14.88 16.46
N LEU A 86 4.16 14.04 16.88
CA LEU A 86 3.87 12.68 17.36
C LEU A 86 2.86 12.64 18.51
N PRO A 87 2.93 13.49 19.56
CA PRO A 87 1.92 13.50 20.62
C PRO A 87 0.49 13.74 20.11
N GLN A 88 0.31 14.57 19.08
CA GLN A 88 -1.01 14.80 18.49
C GLN A 88 -1.49 13.58 17.69
N VAL A 89 -0.59 12.89 16.98
CA VAL A 89 -0.91 11.61 16.32
C VAL A 89 -1.40 10.57 17.33
N LEU A 90 -0.72 10.45 18.47
CA LEU A 90 -1.12 9.53 19.55
C LEU A 90 -2.47 9.93 20.18
N LEU A 91 -2.71 11.23 20.38
CA LEU A 91 -3.97 11.74 20.90
C LEU A 91 -5.15 11.47 19.97
N HIS A 92 -4.94 11.63 18.66
CA HIS A 92 -5.99 11.53 17.64
C HIS A 92 -6.03 10.18 16.90
N LYS A 93 -5.31 9.16 17.38
CA LYS A 93 -5.14 7.85 16.71
C LYS A 93 -6.43 7.20 16.22
N GLU A 94 -7.47 7.21 17.05
CA GLU A 94 -8.81 6.68 16.72
C GLU A 94 -9.43 7.39 15.52
N LEU A 95 -9.39 8.72 15.53
CA LEU A 95 -9.97 9.56 14.47
C LEU A 95 -9.18 9.37 13.17
N ILE A 96 -7.84 9.39 13.25
CA ILE A 96 -6.97 9.20 12.09
C ILE A 96 -7.27 7.85 11.44
N ILE A 97 -7.30 6.76 12.21
CA ILE A 97 -7.57 5.41 11.68
C ILE A 97 -8.97 5.35 11.07
N SER A 98 -9.99 5.88 11.75
CA SER A 98 -11.34 5.86 11.21
C SER A 98 -11.43 6.61 9.87
N LYS A 99 -10.76 7.75 9.74
CA LYS A 99 -10.77 8.56 8.51
C LYS A 99 -9.98 7.94 7.38
N VAL A 100 -8.82 7.34 7.68
CA VAL A 100 -8.02 6.60 6.70
C VAL A 100 -8.83 5.41 6.16
N LEU A 101 -9.44 4.62 7.04
CA LEU A 101 -10.21 3.44 6.64
C LEU A 101 -11.49 3.78 5.87
N ALA A 102 -12.12 4.92 6.18
CA ALA A 102 -13.28 5.40 5.43
C ALA A 102 -12.96 5.79 3.98
N ARG A 103 -11.68 6.03 3.65
CA ARG A 103 -11.22 6.36 2.29
C ARG A 103 -10.59 5.15 1.57
N LEU A 104 -10.58 3.97 2.20
CA LEU A 104 -10.19 2.71 1.55
C LEU A 104 -11.36 2.11 0.76
N GLU A 105 -11.82 2.83 -0.24
CA GLU A 105 -12.89 2.41 -1.14
C GLU A 105 -12.42 2.46 -2.60
N MET A 106 -12.98 1.60 -3.44
CA MET A 106 -12.64 1.56 -4.87
C MET A 106 -13.05 2.83 -5.63
N THR A 107 -14.01 3.59 -5.08
CA THR A 107 -14.41 4.92 -5.57
C THR A 107 -13.23 5.90 -5.54
N ALA A 108 -12.36 5.78 -4.53
CA ALA A 108 -11.16 6.60 -4.33
C ALA A 108 -9.87 5.92 -4.84
N ARG A 109 -9.96 5.23 -5.99
CA ARG A 109 -8.88 4.44 -6.61
C ARG A 109 -7.51 5.14 -6.61
N LEU A 110 -7.48 6.42 -7.01
CA LEU A 110 -6.24 7.18 -7.16
C LEU A 110 -5.62 7.58 -5.81
N SER A 111 -6.35 7.42 -4.71
CA SER A 111 -5.90 7.72 -3.36
C SER A 111 -5.59 6.45 -2.55
N LEU A 112 -5.85 5.25 -3.07
CA LEU A 112 -5.62 4.00 -2.33
C LEU A 112 -4.15 3.80 -1.94
N GLU A 113 -3.23 4.04 -2.88
CA GLU A 113 -1.80 3.91 -2.60
C GLU A 113 -1.33 4.81 -1.44
N PRO A 114 -1.60 6.13 -1.43
CA PRO A 114 -1.23 6.97 -0.29
C PRO A 114 -1.93 6.54 1.00
N MET A 115 -3.20 6.13 0.97
CA MET A 115 -3.88 5.65 2.18
C MET A 115 -3.20 4.41 2.77
N LEU A 116 -2.81 3.44 1.94
CA LEU A 116 -2.10 2.24 2.39
C LEU A 116 -0.71 2.56 2.97
N ARG A 117 0.00 3.52 2.37
CA ARG A 117 1.30 4.01 2.86
C ARG A 117 1.17 4.71 4.21
N LEU A 118 0.13 5.52 4.38
CA LEU A 118 -0.18 6.20 5.63
C LEU A 118 -0.48 5.21 6.77
N ILE A 119 -1.19 4.11 6.50
CA ILE A 119 -1.39 3.04 7.49
C ILE A 119 -0.04 2.43 7.93
N GLY A 120 0.86 2.20 6.96
CA GLY A 120 2.21 1.72 7.25
C GLY A 120 3.00 2.70 8.12
N ALA A 121 2.96 3.99 7.81
CA ALA A 121 3.62 5.02 8.61
C ALA A 121 3.02 5.13 10.02
N LEU A 122 1.69 5.11 10.13
CA LEU A 122 0.95 5.18 11.38
C LEU A 122 1.29 4.00 12.30
N SER A 123 1.44 2.79 11.75
CA SER A 123 1.86 1.61 12.54
C SER A 123 3.25 1.76 13.16
N ARG A 124 4.14 2.56 12.55
CA ARG A 124 5.47 2.84 13.10
C ARG A 124 5.43 3.87 14.21
N ASP A 125 4.52 4.85 14.12
CA ASP A 125 4.34 5.86 15.16
C ASP A 125 3.67 5.27 16.42
N LEU A 126 2.72 4.34 16.24
CA LEU A 126 1.93 3.77 17.35
C LEU A 126 2.56 2.51 17.97
N LEU A 127 3.29 1.71 17.20
CA LEU A 127 3.87 0.44 17.66
C LEU A 127 2.81 -0.45 18.34
N GLU A 128 2.91 -0.66 19.65
CA GLU A 128 1.98 -1.49 20.43
C GLU A 128 0.57 -0.88 20.50
N ASP A 129 0.45 0.44 20.50
CA ASP A 129 -0.86 1.11 20.48
C ASP A 129 -1.63 0.83 19.18
N PHE A 130 -1.00 0.23 18.17
CA PHE A 130 -1.65 -0.15 16.93
C PHE A 130 -2.44 -1.47 17.04
N PHE A 131 -2.13 -2.36 18.00
CA PHE A 131 -2.74 -3.68 18.11
C PHE A 131 -4.28 -3.69 18.10
N PRO A 132 -4.99 -2.81 18.84
CA PRO A 132 -6.45 -2.78 18.85
C PRO A 132 -7.07 -2.50 17.47
N PHE A 133 -6.33 -1.81 16.60
CA PHE A 133 -6.79 -1.40 15.28
C PHE A 133 -6.55 -2.43 14.19
N LEU A 134 -5.66 -3.39 14.44
CA LEU A 134 -5.20 -4.34 13.43
C LEU A 134 -6.37 -5.12 12.83
N GLN A 135 -7.32 -5.57 13.65
CA GLN A 135 -8.51 -6.28 13.18
C GLN A 135 -9.35 -5.42 12.22
N ARG A 136 -9.56 -4.15 12.56
CA ARG A 136 -10.34 -3.21 11.74
C ARG A 136 -9.64 -2.92 10.41
N VAL A 137 -8.33 -2.69 10.47
CA VAL A 137 -7.49 -2.41 9.28
C VAL A 137 -7.48 -3.61 8.35
N VAL A 138 -7.19 -4.81 8.87
CA VAL A 138 -7.19 -6.05 8.07
C VAL A 138 -8.58 -6.32 7.48
N GLY A 139 -9.64 -6.10 8.25
CA GLY A 139 -11.02 -6.22 7.75
C GLY A 139 -11.29 -5.31 6.55
N SER A 140 -10.92 -4.03 6.63
CA SER A 140 -11.04 -3.09 5.51
C SER A 140 -10.19 -3.51 4.30
N LEU A 141 -8.95 -3.97 4.51
CA LEU A 141 -8.09 -4.45 3.42
C LEU A 141 -8.69 -5.66 2.70
N VAL A 142 -9.23 -6.63 3.45
CA VAL A 142 -9.90 -7.81 2.88
C VAL A 142 -11.16 -7.40 2.11
N SER A 143 -11.93 -6.44 2.62
CA SER A 143 -13.11 -5.90 1.93
C SER A 143 -12.71 -5.22 0.62
N LEU A 144 -11.66 -4.39 0.65
CA LEU A 144 -11.11 -3.73 -0.54
C LEU A 144 -10.68 -4.76 -1.60
N LEU A 145 -9.97 -5.82 -1.18
CA LEU A 145 -9.53 -6.88 -2.08
C LEU A 145 -10.71 -7.58 -2.77
N LYS A 146 -11.75 -7.95 -2.00
CA LYS A 146 -12.98 -8.58 -2.51
C LYS A 146 -13.78 -7.67 -3.44
N SER A 147 -13.74 -6.36 -3.22
CA SER A 147 -14.57 -5.38 -3.94
C SER A 147 -14.12 -5.08 -5.37
N GLY A 148 -12.94 -5.54 -5.80
CA GLY A 148 -12.49 -5.34 -7.18
C GLY A 148 -10.98 -5.24 -7.38
N ALA A 149 -10.18 -5.21 -6.32
CA ALA A 149 -8.72 -5.19 -6.47
C ALA A 149 -8.17 -6.40 -7.24
N ASP A 150 -8.85 -7.56 -7.14
CA ASP A 150 -8.48 -8.77 -7.90
C ASP A 150 -8.57 -8.59 -9.43
N ARG A 151 -9.33 -7.59 -9.92
CA ARG A 151 -9.52 -7.36 -11.37
C ARG A 151 -8.54 -6.33 -11.94
N GLU A 152 -7.82 -5.60 -11.08
CA GLU A 152 -7.04 -4.42 -11.42
C GLU A 152 -5.69 -4.41 -10.68
N PRO A 153 -4.72 -5.26 -11.10
CA PRO A 153 -3.43 -5.45 -10.41
C PRO A 153 -2.49 -4.24 -10.52
N GLU A 154 -2.86 -3.23 -11.31
CA GLU A 154 -2.14 -1.95 -11.41
C GLU A 154 -2.42 -1.02 -10.23
N ILE A 155 -3.52 -1.23 -9.52
CA ILE A 155 -4.08 -0.24 -8.58
C ILE A 155 -3.84 -0.63 -7.14
N ILE A 156 -3.75 -1.92 -6.88
CA ILE A 156 -3.17 -2.43 -5.65
C ILE A 156 -1.99 -3.25 -6.11
N GLU A 157 -0.81 -2.63 -6.19
CA GLU A 157 0.39 -3.45 -6.14
C GLU A 157 0.21 -4.30 -4.88
N GLN A 158 0.00 -5.61 -5.02
CA GLN A 158 -0.12 -6.52 -3.89
C GLN A 158 1.10 -6.39 -2.95
N ARG A 159 2.21 -5.89 -3.50
CA ARG A 159 3.37 -5.35 -2.79
C ARG A 159 3.00 -4.37 -1.67
N GLN A 160 2.13 -3.39 -1.89
CA GLN A 160 1.81 -2.36 -0.92
C GLN A 160 1.02 -2.90 0.27
N VAL A 161 0.03 -3.77 0.01
CA VAL A 161 -0.71 -4.49 1.06
C VAL A 161 0.25 -5.39 1.84
N ALA A 162 1.13 -6.12 1.15
CA ALA A 162 2.15 -6.96 1.79
C ALA A 162 3.15 -6.14 2.64
N ILE A 163 3.56 -4.94 2.20
CA ILE A 163 4.38 -4.01 2.98
C ILE A 163 3.64 -3.58 4.25
N THR A 164 2.37 -3.22 4.16
CA THR A 164 1.57 -2.85 5.35
C THR A 164 1.47 -4.02 6.32
N PHE A 165 1.12 -5.23 5.86
CA PHE A 165 1.09 -6.43 6.71
C PHE A 165 2.44 -6.75 7.37
N LYS A 166 3.57 -6.55 6.68
CA LYS A 166 4.89 -6.83 7.25
C LYS A 166 5.39 -5.73 8.19
N SER A 167 5.09 -4.46 7.92
CA SER A 167 5.33 -3.35 8.87
C SER A 167 4.56 -3.58 10.17
N LEU A 168 3.32 -4.04 10.06
CA LEU A 168 2.54 -4.50 11.20
C LEU A 168 3.22 -5.65 11.91
N SER A 169 3.61 -6.72 11.20
CA SER A 169 4.33 -7.87 11.81
C SER A 169 5.65 -7.48 12.49
N LYS A 170 6.38 -6.47 11.98
CA LYS A 170 7.63 -5.98 12.60
C LYS A 170 7.33 -5.13 13.85
N ALA A 171 6.31 -4.28 13.82
CA ALA A 171 5.84 -3.57 15.01
C ALA A 171 5.46 -4.56 16.13
N GLN A 172 4.87 -5.71 15.79
CA GLN A 172 4.56 -6.76 16.78
C GLN A 172 5.78 -7.49 17.35
N ARG A 173 6.91 -7.56 16.64
CA ARG A 173 8.14 -8.23 17.12
C ARG A 173 9.05 -7.35 17.97
N ASN A 174 8.95 -6.03 17.81
CA ASN A 174 9.80 -5.07 18.52
C ASN A 174 9.17 -4.57 19.84
N GLY A 175 7.93 -4.95 20.13
CA GLY A 175 7.23 -4.70 21.41
C GLY A 175 7.26 -5.90 22.39
N LEU A 176 8.26 -6.76 22.23
CA LEU A 176 8.64 -7.87 23.14
C LEU A 176 10.13 -7.72 23.45
#